data_AF-A0A817Z7N1-F1
#
_entry.id   AF-A0A817Z7N1-F1
#
_cell.length_a   1.000
_cell.length_b   1.000
_cell.length_c   1.000
_cell.angle_alpha   90.00
_cell.angle_beta   90.00
_cell.angle_gamma   90.00
#
_symmetry.space_group_name_H-M   'P 1'
#
loop_
_entity.id
_entity.type
_entity.pdbx_description
1 polymer ?
#
loop_
_entity_poly.entity_id
_entity_poly.type
_entity_poly.pdbx_seq_one_letter_code
_entity_poly.pdbx_strand_id
1 'polypeptide(L)'
;MTGIYCFPKQGFFWMNTTRVESISSVMSRDRFLEIKKYVHVVDNSKQLNRNDPNFDRAHKLRPLLNIVKENFIKIDKEEKLSVDEQIIPFKGKSIMKQHMPNKPNRWG
;
A
#
# COMPACT_ATOMS: atom_id res chain seq x y z
N MET A 1 7.60 -12.67 -0.67
CA MET A 1 7.71 -13.70 0.39
C MET A 1 6.72 -13.49 1.52
N THR A 2 6.60 -12.30 2.13
CA THR A 2 5.58 -12.04 3.17
C THR A 2 4.13 -12.16 2.68
N GLY A 3 3.87 -11.93 1.39
CA GLY A 3 2.55 -12.19 0.76
C GLY A 3 2.28 -13.67 0.42
N ILE A 4 3.29 -14.55 0.56
CA ILE A 4 3.15 -16.00 0.36
C ILE A 4 2.91 -16.66 1.72
N TYR A 5 3.66 -16.23 2.74
CA TYR A 5 3.52 -16.70 4.12
C TYR A 5 2.54 -15.81 4.91
N CYS A 6 1.34 -16.31 5.15
CA CYS A 6 0.26 -15.58 5.83
C CYS A 6 0.35 -15.69 7.36
N PHE A 7 1.35 -15.08 7.99
CA PHE A 7 1.39 -14.96 9.45
C PHE A 7 0.49 -13.82 9.97
N PRO A 8 -0.15 -13.99 11.15
CA PRO A 8 -1.04 -12.97 11.70
C PRO A 8 -0.31 -11.69 12.13
N LYS A 9 0.99 -11.80 12.44
CA LYS A 9 1.83 -10.66 12.83
C LYS A 9 3.16 -10.71 12.09
N GLN A 10 3.63 -9.54 11.67
CA GLN A 10 4.89 -9.42 10.92
C GLN A 10 6.11 -9.85 11.75
N GLY A 11 6.10 -9.66 13.07
CA GLY A 11 7.23 -10.09 13.91
C GLY A 11 7.52 -11.61 13.87
N PHE A 12 6.55 -12.42 13.43
CA PHE A 12 6.68 -13.88 13.44
C PHE A 12 7.76 -14.36 12.46
N PHE A 13 8.04 -13.61 11.39
CA PHE A 13 9.11 -13.97 10.46
C PHE A 13 10.51 -14.07 11.10
N TRP A 14 10.71 -13.47 12.28
CA TRP A 14 11.96 -13.46 13.04
C TRP A 14 11.93 -14.27 14.34
N MET A 15 10.80 -14.92 14.67
CA MET A 15 10.72 -15.77 15.88
C MET A 15 11.35 -17.14 15.60
N ASN A 16 12.03 -17.72 16.58
CA ASN A 16 12.73 -19.00 16.40
C ASN A 16 11.85 -20.13 15.84
N THR A 17 10.58 -20.19 16.23
CA THR A 17 9.64 -21.26 15.81
C THR A 17 9.02 -21.06 14.42
N THR A 18 8.95 -19.81 13.95
CA THR A 18 8.28 -19.41 12.69
C THR A 18 9.24 -18.64 11.77
N ARG A 19 10.55 -18.81 12.00
CA ARG A 19 11.61 -18.11 11.30
C ARG A 19 11.56 -18.45 9.82
N VAL A 20 11.49 -17.41 9.00
CA VAL A 20 11.63 -17.54 7.54
C VAL A 20 13.00 -17.01 7.17
N GLU A 21 13.94 -17.90 6.84
CA GLU A 21 15.34 -17.52 6.68
C GLU A 21 15.53 -16.47 5.58
N SER A 22 14.81 -16.60 4.48
CA SER A 22 14.87 -15.67 3.34
C SER A 22 14.38 -14.24 3.66
N ILE A 23 13.71 -14.03 4.79
CA ILE A 23 13.32 -12.70 5.30
C ILE A 23 14.26 -12.30 6.43
N SER A 24 14.45 -13.19 7.40
CA SER A 24 15.16 -12.90 8.65
C SER A 24 16.68 -12.81 8.52
N SER A 25 17.28 -13.40 7.48
CA SER A 25 18.70 -13.24 7.14
C SER A 25 19.01 -11.90 6.47
N VAL A 26 18.04 -11.30 5.77
CA VAL A 26 18.24 -10.08 4.97
C VAL A 26 18.34 -8.84 5.85
N MET A 27 17.51 -8.73 6.89
CA MET A 27 17.56 -7.65 7.85
C MET A 27 16.93 -8.05 9.19
N SER A 28 17.33 -7.38 10.26
CA SER A 28 16.70 -7.58 11.57
C SER A 28 15.25 -7.08 11.58
N ARG A 29 14.44 -7.66 12.47
CA ARG A 29 13.04 -7.27 12.69
C ARG A 29 12.92 -5.76 12.93
N ASP A 30 13.75 -5.25 13.82
CA ASP A 30 13.64 -3.87 14.28
C ASP A 30 14.04 -2.89 13.18
N ARG A 31 15.06 -3.22 12.39
CA ARG A 31 15.44 -2.43 11.21
C ARG A 31 14.32 -2.38 10.18
N PHE A 32 13.68 -3.52 9.90
CA PHE A 32 12.53 -3.56 8.99
C PHE A 32 11.38 -2.67 9.48
N LEU A 33 11.01 -2.77 10.76
CA LEU A 33 9.93 -1.97 11.35
C LEU A 33 10.25 -0.47 11.35
N GLU A 34 11.51 -0.10 11.60
CA GLU A 34 11.98 1.27 11.54
C GLU A 34 11.85 1.83 10.13
N ILE A 35 12.42 1.16 9.12
CA ILE A 35 12.31 1.58 7.71
C ILE A 35 10.84 1.75 7.34
N LYS A 36 10.01 0.73 7.62
CA LYS A 36 8.58 0.75 7.31
C LYS A 36 7.84 1.96 7.89
N LYS A 37 8.22 2.41 9.10
CA LYS A 37 7.61 3.57 9.77
C LYS A 37 7.90 4.89 9.06
N TYR A 38 9.07 5.01 8.43
CA TYR A 38 9.57 6.25 7.84
C TYR A 38 9.60 6.26 6.31
N VAL A 39 8.95 5.30 5.65
CA VAL A 39 8.83 5.31 4.18
C VAL A 39 7.94 6.46 3.73
N HIS A 40 8.53 7.39 2.96
CA HIS A 40 7.83 8.47 2.28
C HIS A 40 8.22 8.46 0.79
N VAL A 41 7.23 8.60 -0.10
CA VAL A 41 7.46 8.65 -1.55
C VAL A 41 7.38 10.08 -2.11
N VAL A 42 7.08 11.07 -1.26
CA VAL A 42 7.05 12.50 -1.59
C VAL A 42 7.69 13.33 -0.50
N ASP A 43 8.11 14.53 -0.88
CA ASP A 43 8.42 15.61 0.04
C ASP A 43 7.13 16.24 0.57
N ASN A 44 6.84 16.04 1.87
CA ASN A 44 5.63 16.54 2.52
C ASN A 44 5.56 18.07 2.56
N SER A 45 6.69 18.80 2.41
CA SER A 45 6.69 20.26 2.39
C SER A 45 6.00 20.85 1.16
N LYS A 46 5.85 20.04 0.10
CA LYS A 46 5.21 20.43 -1.17
C LYS A 46 3.70 20.19 -1.19
N GLN A 47 3.13 19.68 -0.09
CA GLN A 47 1.70 19.42 -0.03
C GLN A 47 0.94 20.74 0.11
N LEU A 48 0.04 21.01 -0.83
CA LEU A 48 -0.80 22.20 -0.81
C LEU A 48 -1.75 22.21 0.40
N ASN A 49 -2.25 23.40 0.72
CA ASN A 49 -3.27 23.59 1.74
C ASN A 49 -4.60 22.96 1.28
N ARG A 50 -5.41 22.50 2.24
CA ARG A 50 -6.70 21.82 1.93
C ARG A 50 -7.71 22.69 1.19
N ASN A 51 -7.60 24.01 1.30
CA ASN A 51 -8.49 24.97 0.63
C ASN A 51 -7.98 25.35 -0.77
N ASP A 52 -6.79 24.88 -1.16
CA ASP A 52 -6.28 25.12 -2.49
C ASP A 52 -7.09 24.31 -3.52
N PRO A 53 -7.53 24.90 -4.64
CA PRO A 53 -8.27 24.18 -5.67
C PRO A 53 -7.51 23.00 -6.26
N ASN A 54 -6.17 23.00 -6.17
CA ASN A 54 -5.30 21.93 -6.66
C ASN A 54 -4.91 20.93 -5.56
N PHE A 55 -5.55 20.97 -4.39
CA PHE A 55 -5.26 20.05 -3.30
C PHE A 55 -5.57 18.60 -3.68
N ASP A 56 -4.52 17.76 -3.75
CA ASP A 56 -4.65 16.33 -4.01
C ASP A 56 -4.65 15.52 -2.70
N ARG A 57 -5.78 14.88 -2.38
CA ARG A 57 -5.92 13.99 -1.21
C ARG A 57 -4.95 12.79 -1.26
N ALA A 58 -4.53 12.38 -2.45
CA ALA A 58 -3.60 11.29 -2.67
C ALA A 58 -2.17 11.76 -2.95
N HIS A 59 -1.83 13.04 -2.71
CA HIS A 59 -0.51 13.63 -2.95
C HIS A 59 0.62 12.73 -2.45
N LYS A 60 0.47 12.18 -1.24
CA LYS A 60 1.46 11.31 -0.59
C LYS A 60 1.79 10.02 -1.31
N LEU A 61 0.94 9.57 -2.23
CA LEU A 61 1.13 8.37 -3.04
C LEU A 61 1.19 8.68 -4.54
N ARG A 62 0.94 9.93 -4.94
CA ARG A 62 0.76 10.31 -6.34
C ARG A 62 1.92 9.92 -7.25
N PRO A 63 3.21 10.12 -6.89
CA PRO A 63 4.31 9.70 -7.76
C PRO A 63 4.33 8.19 -7.98
N LEU A 64 4.08 7.41 -6.92
CA LEU A 64 4.03 5.95 -7.02
C LEU A 64 2.89 5.49 -7.93
N LEU A 65 1.69 6.08 -7.76
CA LEU A 65 0.54 5.76 -8.61
C LEU A 65 0.79 6.13 -10.07
N ASN A 66 1.46 7.25 -10.34
CA ASN A 66 1.80 7.67 -11.69
C ASN A 66 2.80 6.69 -12.33
N ILE A 67 3.86 6.31 -11.62
CA ILE A 67 4.85 5.33 -12.12
C ILE A 67 4.18 3.99 -12.44
N VAL A 68 3.30 3.50 -11.56
CA VAL A 68 2.56 2.25 -11.81
C VAL A 68 1.66 2.38 -13.04
N LYS A 69 0.88 3.48 -13.13
CA LYS A 69 -0.01 3.75 -14.25
C LYS A 69 0.74 3.84 -15.58
N GLU A 70 1.82 4.60 -15.63
CA GLU A 70 2.65 4.78 -16.83
C GLU A 70 3.24 3.47 -17.32
N ASN A 71 3.66 2.59 -16.41
CA ASN A 71 4.17 1.28 -16.79
C ASN A 71 3.07 0.32 -17.24
N PHE A 72 1.89 0.35 -16.61
CA PHE A 72 0.77 -0.51 -17.00
C PHE A 72 0.16 -0.11 -18.34
N ILE A 73 0.18 1.20 -18.68
CA ILE A 73 -0.31 1.67 -19.98
C ILE A 73 0.50 1.09 -21.15
N LYS A 74 1.80 0.84 -20.96
CA LYS A 74 2.70 0.27 -21.98
C LYS A 74 2.38 -1.18 -22.34
N ILE A 75 1.54 -1.85 -21.55
CA ILE A 75 1.12 -3.23 -21.82
C ILE A 75 -0.04 -3.19 -22.80
N ASP A 76 0.12 -3.92 -23.91
CA ASP A 76 -0.92 -4.10 -24.91
C ASP A 76 -2.17 -4.75 -24.30
N LYS A 77 -3.34 -4.28 -24.72
CA LYS A 77 -4.62 -4.73 -24.20
C LYS A 77 -5.25 -5.72 -25.17
N GLU A 78 -5.87 -6.74 -24.62
CA GLU A 78 -6.70 -7.67 -25.39
C GLU A 78 -8.02 -7.00 -25.83
N GLU A 79 -8.72 -7.64 -26.77
CA GLU A 79 -9.96 -7.11 -27.36
C GLU A 79 -11.09 -6.93 -26.32
N LYS A 80 -11.18 -7.82 -25.32
CA LYS A 80 -12.28 -7.86 -24.36
C LYS A 80 -11.79 -7.47 -22.97
N LEU A 81 -12.20 -6.29 -22.52
CA LEU A 81 -11.82 -5.75 -21.21
C LEU A 81 -13.04 -5.62 -20.30
N SER A 82 -12.80 -5.75 -18.99
CA SER A 82 -13.79 -5.49 -17.95
C SER A 82 -13.22 -4.48 -16.96
N VAL A 83 -14.08 -3.59 -16.46
CA VAL A 83 -13.74 -2.58 -15.47
C VAL A 83 -14.68 -2.75 -14.29
N ASP A 84 -14.12 -2.92 -13.10
CA ASP A 84 -14.85 -3.03 -11.85
C ASP A 84 -14.04 -2.33 -10.73
N GLU A 85 -14.71 -2.03 -9.64
CA GLU A 85 -14.16 -1.36 -8.48
C GLU A 85 -13.58 -2.37 -7.48
N GLN A 86 -12.35 -2.10 -7.02
CA GLN A 86 -11.71 -2.87 -5.96
C GLN A 86 -11.56 -2.05 -4.68
N ILE A 87 -11.92 -2.65 -3.55
CA ILE A 87 -11.67 -2.08 -2.22
C ILE A 87 -10.34 -2.60 -1.69
N ILE A 88 -9.51 -1.68 -1.20
CA ILE A 88 -8.32 -2.01 -0.41
C ILE A 88 -8.70 -1.92 1.07
N PRO A 89 -8.74 -3.03 1.82
CA PRO A 89 -9.21 -3.00 3.20
C PRO A 89 -8.34 -2.09 4.08
N PHE A 90 -8.97 -1.09 4.72
CA PHE A 90 -8.25 -0.15 5.57
C PHE A 90 -9.09 0.25 6.79
N LYS A 91 -8.60 -0.05 7.99
CA LYS A 91 -9.28 0.26 9.26
C LYS A 91 -8.85 1.59 9.89
N GLY A 92 -7.81 2.24 9.36
CA GLY A 92 -7.30 3.51 9.90
C GLY A 92 -8.20 4.72 9.63
N LYS A 93 -7.75 5.89 10.08
CA LYS A 93 -8.40 7.18 9.77
C LYS A 93 -7.88 7.71 8.44
N SER A 94 -8.76 7.86 7.46
CA SER A 94 -8.47 8.49 6.18
C SER A 94 -9.73 9.19 5.69
N ILE A 95 -9.57 10.35 5.05
CA ILE A 95 -10.66 11.06 4.37
C ILE A 95 -11.12 10.35 3.09
N MET A 96 -10.27 9.47 2.54
CA MET A 96 -10.57 8.70 1.33
C MET A 96 -11.26 7.36 1.64
N LYS A 97 -11.39 6.99 2.92
CA LYS A 97 -12.01 5.72 3.32
C LYS A 97 -13.52 5.77 3.06
N GLN A 98 -14.02 4.73 2.43
CA GLN A 98 -15.42 4.53 2.08
C GLN A 98 -15.99 3.29 2.78
N HIS A 99 -17.32 3.26 2.89
CA HIS A 99 -18.06 2.09 3.36
C HIS A 99 -18.85 1.49 2.19
N MET A 100 -18.62 0.22 1.89
CA MET A 100 -19.36 -0.52 0.85
C MET A 100 -19.93 -1.81 1.47
N PRO A 101 -21.23 -1.85 1.80
CA PRO A 101 -21.81 -2.93 2.61
C PRO A 101 -21.76 -4.30 1.92
N ASN A 102 -21.81 -4.32 0.60
CA ASN A 102 -21.92 -5.54 -0.21
C ASN A 102 -20.57 -6.18 -0.56
N LYS A 103 -19.45 -5.58 -0.16
CA LYS A 103 -18.12 -6.13 -0.42
C LYS A 103 -17.62 -6.91 0.82
N PRO A 104 -16.84 -7.99 0.65
CA PRO A 104 -16.37 -8.82 1.77
C PRO A 104 -15.65 -8.03 2.86
N ASN A 105 -14.85 -7.05 2.44
CA ASN A 105 -14.25 -6.04 3.31
C ASN A 105 -15.01 -4.72 3.11
N ARG A 106 -15.84 -4.36 4.08
CA ARG A 106 -16.76 -3.21 3.95
C ARG A 106 -16.10 -1.84 4.06
N TRP A 107 -14.87 -1.77 4.57
CA TRP A 107 -14.16 -0.51 4.84
C TRP A 107 -12.83 -0.48 4.12
N GLY A 108 -12.61 0.56 3.32
CA GLY A 108 -11.35 0.79 2.58
C GLY A 108 -11.28 2.20 2.03
#